data_AF-A0A966J2X9-F1
#
_entry.id   AF-A0A966J2X9-F1
#
_cell.length_a   1.000
_cell.length_b   1.000
_cell.length_c   1.000
_cell.angle_alpha   90.00
_cell.angle_beta   90.00
_cell.angle_gamma   90.00
#
_symmetry.space_group_name_H-M   'P 1'
#
loop_
_entity.id
_entity.type
_entity.pdbx_description
1 polymer ?
#
loop_
_entity_poly.entity_id
_entity_poly.type
_entity_poly.pdbx_seq_one_letter_code
_entity_poly.pdbx_strand_id
1 'polypeptide(L)'
;DAIVAGQVEVNATISRLFTYAAWADKHDGAVHDVPLRGVALAMHEPIGVVGVACPDPYPLLGLVSLVAPLVATGNRVVVVPSARFPLAATDFYSVLETSDLPAGVINIVTGQRDALARTLADHDDVDAVWYFGSRVGATAVEKASAANLKRTWTEWTGREWLDPRAGEGRDFLRRAVQVKNIWIPYGE
;
A
#
# COMPACT_ATOMS: atom_id res chain seq x y z
N ASP A 1 -15.24 -4.68 26.15
CA ASP A 1 -14.43 -3.53 26.58
C ASP A 1 -13.59 -2.95 25.44
N ALA A 2 -13.64 -1.64 25.25
CA ALA A 2 -12.90 -0.93 24.20
C ALA A 2 -11.38 -1.13 24.30
N ILE A 3 -10.86 -1.32 25.51
CA ILE A 3 -9.43 -1.62 25.78
C ILE A 3 -9.02 -2.95 25.14
N VAL A 4 -9.85 -3.99 25.30
CA VAL A 4 -9.57 -5.31 24.71
C VAL A 4 -9.59 -5.24 23.19
N ALA A 5 -10.54 -4.50 22.61
CA ALA A 5 -10.62 -4.30 21.16
C ALA A 5 -9.38 -3.54 20.62
N GLY A 6 -8.94 -2.49 21.31
CA GLY A 6 -7.73 -1.75 20.95
C GLY A 6 -6.45 -2.60 21.03
N GLN A 7 -6.32 -3.44 22.06
CA GLN A 7 -5.18 -4.35 22.18
C GLN A 7 -5.13 -5.38 21.03
N VAL A 8 -6.28 -5.88 20.60
CA VAL A 8 -6.38 -6.80 19.45
C VAL A 8 -5.91 -6.10 18.17
N GLU A 9 -6.34 -4.85 17.93
CA GLU A 9 -5.89 -4.07 16.78
C GLU A 9 -4.37 -3.84 16.79
N VAL A 10 -3.80 -3.44 17.93
CA VAL A 10 -2.36 -3.19 18.06
C VAL A 10 -1.56 -4.48 17.85
N ASN A 11 -1.99 -5.60 18.44
CA ASN A 11 -1.31 -6.89 18.25
C ASN A 11 -1.34 -7.33 16.77
N ALA A 12 -2.48 -7.17 16.10
CA ALA A 12 -2.60 -7.44 14.67
C ALA A 12 -1.70 -6.52 13.83
N THR A 13 -1.58 -5.25 14.22
CA THR A 13 -0.72 -4.25 13.57
C THR A 13 0.75 -4.66 13.65
N ILE A 14 1.21 -5.09 14.83
CA ILE A 14 2.58 -5.57 15.03
C ILE A 14 2.84 -6.81 14.18
N SER A 15 1.92 -7.77 14.19
CA SER A 15 2.03 -8.96 13.35
C SER A 15 2.13 -8.59 11.86
N ARG A 16 1.37 -7.58 11.41
CA ARG A 16 1.37 -7.09 10.03
C ARG A 16 2.73 -6.55 9.60
N LEU A 17 3.38 -5.78 10.48
CA LEU A 17 4.73 -5.27 10.25
C LEU A 17 5.73 -6.41 10.09
N PHE A 18 5.69 -7.42 10.96
CA PHE A 18 6.56 -8.58 10.85
C PHE A 18 6.30 -9.41 9.59
N THR A 19 5.03 -9.61 9.20
CA THR A 19 4.68 -10.28 7.95
C THR A 19 5.34 -9.58 6.76
N TYR A 20 5.19 -8.26 6.61
CA TYR A 20 5.74 -7.56 5.45
C TYR A 20 7.24 -7.32 5.53
N ALA A 21 7.82 -7.24 6.74
CA ALA A 21 9.27 -7.30 6.91
C ALA A 21 9.83 -8.63 6.38
N ALA A 22 9.14 -9.75 6.62
CA ALA A 22 9.55 -11.05 6.11
C ALA A 22 9.43 -11.16 4.58
N TRP A 23 8.49 -10.44 3.95
CA TRP A 23 8.29 -10.43 2.50
C TRP A 23 9.23 -9.50 1.73
N ALA A 24 9.88 -8.54 2.40
CA ALA A 24 10.68 -7.51 1.76
C ALA A 24 11.80 -8.07 0.85
N ASP A 25 12.33 -9.24 1.18
CA ASP A 25 13.39 -9.95 0.45
C ASP A 25 12.94 -11.30 -0.13
N LYS A 26 11.63 -11.62 -0.08
CA LYS A 26 11.08 -12.94 -0.47
C LYS A 26 9.96 -12.86 -1.51
N HIS A 27 9.73 -11.69 -2.09
CA HIS A 27 8.73 -11.51 -3.14
C HIS A 27 9.32 -11.72 -4.54
N ASP A 28 9.78 -12.95 -4.78
CA ASP A 28 10.48 -13.32 -6.02
C ASP A 28 9.64 -13.08 -7.29
N GLY A 29 10.35 -12.77 -8.37
CA GLY A 29 9.81 -12.77 -9.72
C GLY A 29 9.62 -14.19 -10.28
N ALA A 30 9.45 -14.29 -11.59
CA ALA A 30 9.35 -15.58 -12.28
C ALA A 30 10.32 -15.66 -13.47
N VAL A 31 10.72 -16.88 -13.83
CA VAL A 31 11.43 -17.17 -15.08
C VAL A 31 10.46 -17.87 -16.00
N HIS A 32 10.36 -17.40 -17.24
CA HIS A 32 9.52 -18.00 -18.27
C HIS A 32 10.38 -18.53 -19.41
N ASP A 33 10.19 -19.82 -19.70
CA ASP A 33 10.68 -20.44 -20.92
C ASP A 33 9.86 -19.95 -22.10
N VAL A 34 10.56 -19.60 -23.17
CA VAL A 34 9.97 -18.99 -24.36
C VAL A 34 10.35 -19.79 -25.61
N PRO A 35 9.50 -19.86 -26.65
CA PRO A 35 9.80 -20.59 -27.88
C PRO A 35 10.87 -19.90 -28.76
N LEU A 36 11.56 -18.90 -28.22
CA LEU A 36 12.61 -18.11 -28.86
C LEU A 36 13.94 -18.34 -28.11
N ARG A 37 15.06 -17.94 -28.70
CA ARG A 37 16.37 -18.04 -28.02
C ARG A 37 16.40 -17.18 -26.75
N GLY A 38 16.54 -17.82 -25.59
CA GLY A 38 16.70 -17.15 -24.30
C GLY A 38 15.61 -17.47 -23.29
N VAL A 39 15.55 -16.69 -22.23
CA VAL A 39 14.49 -16.72 -21.21
C VAL A 39 13.95 -15.31 -20.96
N ALA A 40 12.72 -15.23 -20.49
CA ALA A 40 12.13 -13.98 -20.02
C ALA A 40 12.06 -13.97 -18.48
N LEU A 41 12.79 -13.05 -17.85
CA LEU A 41 12.76 -12.83 -16.40
C LEU A 41 11.67 -11.81 -16.07
N ALA A 42 10.58 -12.25 -15.46
CA ALA A 42 9.50 -11.41 -14.96
C ALA A 42 9.85 -10.88 -13.56
N MET A 43 10.59 -9.77 -13.52
CA MET A 43 11.06 -9.16 -12.26
C MET A 43 10.00 -8.26 -11.63
N HIS A 44 9.89 -8.29 -10.31
CA HIS A 44 9.10 -7.32 -9.55
C HIS A 44 9.93 -6.06 -9.31
N GLU A 45 9.42 -4.90 -9.73
CA GLU A 45 9.97 -3.59 -9.43
C GLU A 45 8.93 -2.75 -8.65
N PRO A 46 9.36 -1.82 -7.77
CA PRO A 46 8.44 -0.88 -7.13
C PRO A 46 7.69 -0.07 -8.18
N ILE A 47 6.49 0.37 -7.81
CA ILE A 47 5.68 1.28 -8.62
C ILE A 47 6.30 2.68 -8.60
N GLY A 48 6.70 3.16 -7.42
CA GLY A 48 7.26 4.49 -7.24
C GLY A 48 6.67 5.21 -6.03
N VAL A 49 5.95 6.31 -6.28
CA VAL A 49 5.20 7.08 -5.28
C VAL A 49 3.74 6.65 -5.27
N VAL A 50 3.24 6.25 -4.10
CA VAL A 50 1.86 5.80 -3.94
C VAL A 50 1.11 6.67 -2.94
N GLY A 51 -0.01 7.24 -3.38
CA GLY A 51 -0.97 7.91 -2.51
C GLY A 51 -1.91 6.89 -1.87
N VAL A 52 -2.12 6.96 -0.56
CA VAL A 52 -2.98 6.01 0.17
C VAL A 52 -4.01 6.78 0.99
N ALA A 53 -5.29 6.50 0.79
CA ALA A 53 -6.38 7.01 1.61
C ALA A 53 -6.99 5.87 2.43
N CYS A 54 -6.78 5.92 3.74
CA CYS A 54 -7.11 4.85 4.67
C CYS A 54 -8.60 4.79 5.05
N PRO A 55 -9.09 3.60 5.43
CA PRO A 55 -10.45 3.45 5.96
C PRO A 55 -10.59 4.11 7.34
N ASP A 56 -11.83 4.37 7.75
CA ASP A 56 -12.13 4.82 9.12
C ASP A 56 -12.04 3.69 10.19
N PRO A 57 -12.55 2.46 9.96
CA PRO A 57 -12.42 1.36 10.93
C PRO A 57 -10.97 0.86 11.05
N TYR A 58 -10.60 0.44 12.26
CA TYR A 58 -9.25 -0.02 12.62
C TYR A 58 -8.16 0.96 12.14
N PRO A 59 -8.15 2.20 12.67
CA PRO A 59 -7.39 3.32 12.12
C PRO A 59 -5.88 3.07 12.06
N LEU A 60 -5.30 2.34 13.02
CA LEU A 60 -3.87 2.01 13.01
C LEU A 60 -3.61 0.79 12.14
N LEU A 61 -4.38 -0.28 12.33
CA LEU A 61 -4.19 -1.52 11.58
C LEU A 61 -4.42 -1.29 10.09
N GLY A 62 -5.49 -0.61 9.68
CA GLY A 62 -5.79 -0.31 8.29
C GLY A 62 -4.68 0.52 7.62
N LEU A 63 -4.13 1.51 8.34
CA LEU A 63 -2.98 2.29 7.87
C LEU A 63 -1.77 1.39 7.62
N VAL A 64 -1.34 0.64 8.64
CA VAL A 64 -0.14 -0.20 8.56
C VAL A 64 -0.32 -1.32 7.53
N SER A 65 -1.52 -1.89 7.41
CA SER A 65 -1.86 -2.92 6.43
C SER A 65 -1.65 -2.48 4.99
N LEU A 66 -1.88 -1.19 4.71
CA LEU A 66 -1.73 -0.61 3.39
C LEU A 66 -0.31 -0.09 3.15
N VAL A 67 0.32 0.52 4.17
CA VAL A 67 1.64 1.14 4.04
C VAL A 67 2.77 0.12 4.07
N ALA A 68 2.73 -0.87 4.96
CA ALA A 68 3.79 -1.86 5.11
C ALA A 68 4.13 -2.65 3.83
N PRO A 69 3.17 -3.16 3.01
CA PRO A 69 3.52 -3.85 1.76
C PRO A 69 4.15 -2.93 0.72
N LEU A 70 3.73 -1.65 0.68
CA LEU A 70 4.30 -0.66 -0.23
C LEU A 70 5.75 -0.39 0.11
N VAL A 71 6.06 -0.17 1.40
CA VAL A 71 7.43 0.07 1.87
C VAL A 71 8.30 -1.18 1.71
N ALA A 72 7.79 -2.36 2.06
CA ALA A 72 8.51 -3.63 1.90
C ALA A 72 8.92 -3.91 0.45
N THR A 73 8.18 -3.40 -0.52
CA THR A 73 8.47 -3.55 -1.96
C THR A 73 9.24 -2.36 -2.56
N GLY A 74 9.64 -1.39 -1.75
CA GLY A 74 10.48 -0.26 -2.16
C GLY A 74 9.73 0.99 -2.63
N ASN A 75 8.44 1.11 -2.36
CA ASN A 75 7.66 2.31 -2.70
C ASN A 75 7.77 3.38 -1.62
N ARG A 76 7.58 4.64 -2.03
CA ARG A 76 7.38 5.78 -1.12
C ARG A 76 5.89 6.07 -1.02
N VAL A 77 5.42 6.47 0.16
CA VAL A 77 4.00 6.56 0.47
C VAL A 77 3.63 7.94 0.99
N VAL A 78 2.56 8.52 0.43
CA VAL A 78 1.84 9.66 1.02
C VAL A 78 0.50 9.13 1.51
N VAL A 79 0.36 8.96 2.82
CA VAL A 79 -0.82 8.35 3.44
C VAL A 79 -1.70 9.39 4.13
N VAL A 80 -2.98 9.32 3.83
CA VAL A 80 -4.07 10.04 4.49
C VAL A 80 -4.74 9.07 5.46
N PRO A 81 -4.52 9.20 6.77
CA PRO A 81 -5.06 8.29 7.76
C PRO A 81 -6.58 8.47 7.93
N SER A 82 -7.19 7.66 8.80
CA SER A 82 -8.60 7.80 9.18
C SER A 82 -8.94 9.26 9.55
N ALA A 83 -9.87 9.86 8.81
CA ALA A 83 -10.31 11.23 9.06
C ALA A 83 -11.10 11.32 10.38
N ARG A 84 -11.76 10.23 10.76
CA ARG A 84 -12.55 10.14 11.99
C ARG A 84 -11.69 9.87 13.24
N PHE A 85 -10.63 9.07 13.10
CA PHE A 85 -9.78 8.65 14.22
C PHE A 85 -8.28 8.83 13.90
N PRO A 86 -7.81 10.08 13.66
CA PRO A 86 -6.45 10.33 13.18
C PRO A 86 -5.36 10.16 14.24
N LEU A 87 -5.71 10.21 15.54
CA LEU A 87 -4.72 10.29 16.63
C LEU A 87 -3.80 9.07 16.71
N ALA A 88 -4.30 7.87 16.37
CA ALA A 88 -3.46 6.68 16.34
C ALA A 88 -2.36 6.78 15.28
N ALA A 89 -2.64 7.45 14.16
CA ALA A 89 -1.65 7.71 13.12
C ALA A 89 -0.65 8.80 13.52
N THR A 90 -1.06 9.79 14.32
CA THR A 90 -0.15 10.82 14.82
C THR A 90 0.81 10.30 15.88
N ASP A 91 0.35 9.39 16.75
CA ASP A 91 1.24 8.72 17.72
C ASP A 91 2.25 7.81 17.03
N PHE A 92 1.89 7.26 15.87
CA PHE A 92 2.79 6.45 15.04
C PHE A 92 3.98 7.25 14.48
N TYR A 93 3.94 8.60 14.48
CA TYR A 93 5.07 9.44 14.05
C TYR A 93 6.32 9.15 14.87
N SER A 94 6.17 9.08 16.18
CA SER A 94 7.29 8.79 17.08
C SER A 94 7.88 7.41 16.82
N VAL A 95 7.05 6.42 16.45
CA VAL A 95 7.53 5.08 16.09
C VAL A 95 8.33 5.11 14.79
N LEU A 96 7.88 5.86 13.79
CA LEU A 96 8.61 6.00 12.52
C LEU A 96 9.94 6.73 12.72
N GLU A 97 9.95 7.79 13.54
CA GLU A 97 11.14 8.57 13.87
C GLU A 97 12.19 7.74 14.62
N THR A 98 11.77 6.92 15.59
CA THR A 98 12.69 6.06 16.36
C THR A 98 13.14 4.81 15.60
N SER A 99 12.57 4.52 14.42
CA SER A 99 12.90 3.34 13.61
C SER A 99 13.91 3.63 12.48
N ASP A 100 14.53 4.82 12.47
CA ASP A 100 15.48 5.25 11.45
C ASP A 100 14.94 5.14 10.01
N LEU A 101 13.64 5.41 9.83
CA LEU A 101 13.03 5.41 8.50
C LEU A 101 13.65 6.53 7.66
N PRO A 102 14.18 6.24 6.44
CA PRO A 102 14.70 7.28 5.58
C PRO A 102 13.63 8.35 5.27
N ALA A 103 14.04 9.62 5.32
CA ALA A 103 13.14 10.74 5.10
C ALA A 103 12.39 10.62 3.76
N GLY A 104 11.08 10.83 3.80
CA GLY A 104 10.21 10.78 2.62
C GLY A 104 9.68 9.39 2.25
N VAL A 105 10.08 8.31 2.93
CA VAL A 105 9.54 6.96 2.64
C VAL A 105 8.08 6.84 3.07
N ILE A 106 7.71 7.35 4.24
CA ILE A 106 6.32 7.47 4.70
C ILE A 106 6.06 8.92 5.06
N ASN A 107 5.03 9.51 4.44
CA ASN A 107 4.58 10.87 4.70
C ASN A 107 3.11 10.81 5.10
N ILE A 108 2.75 11.34 6.27
CA ILE A 108 1.37 11.25 6.80
C ILE A 108 0.73 12.63 6.74
N VAL A 109 -0.44 12.73 6.08
CA VAL A 109 -1.20 13.98 5.92
C VAL A 109 -2.61 13.78 6.47
N THR A 110 -2.91 14.37 7.63
CA THR A 110 -4.24 14.30 8.25
C THR A 110 -5.19 15.32 7.60
N GLY A 111 -6.48 14.97 7.47
CA GLY A 111 -7.49 15.88 6.93
C GLY A 111 -8.70 15.15 6.35
N GLN A 112 -9.47 15.86 5.52
CA GLN A 112 -10.65 15.28 4.87
C GLN A 112 -10.20 14.31 3.76
N ARG A 113 -10.48 13.02 3.97
CA ARG A 113 -9.99 11.91 3.13
C ARG A 113 -10.27 12.10 1.65
N ASP A 114 -11.53 12.31 1.28
CA ASP A 114 -11.96 12.25 -0.12
C ASP A 114 -11.41 13.44 -0.94
N ALA A 115 -11.24 14.60 -0.30
CA ALA A 115 -10.60 15.78 -0.89
C ALA A 115 -9.10 15.56 -1.11
N LEU A 116 -8.38 15.05 -0.10
CA LEU A 116 -6.96 14.76 -0.21
C LEU A 116 -6.69 13.61 -1.19
N ALA A 117 -7.53 12.58 -1.20
CA ALA A 117 -7.45 11.45 -2.13
C ALA A 117 -7.63 11.91 -3.58
N ARG A 118 -8.56 12.85 -3.82
CA ARG A 118 -8.72 13.45 -5.14
C ARG A 118 -7.47 14.24 -5.54
N THR A 119 -6.89 15.04 -4.65
CA THR A 119 -5.64 15.75 -4.93
C THR A 119 -4.51 14.79 -5.30
N LEU A 120 -4.35 13.68 -4.56
CA LEU A 120 -3.38 12.63 -4.89
C LEU A 120 -3.67 11.97 -6.24
N ALA A 121 -4.95 11.77 -6.57
CA ALA A 121 -5.39 11.19 -7.83
C ALA A 121 -5.20 12.11 -9.03
N ASP A 122 -5.27 13.43 -8.85
CA ASP A 122 -5.04 14.45 -9.88
C ASP A 122 -3.54 14.76 -10.06
N HIS A 123 -2.67 14.39 -9.11
CA HIS A 123 -1.23 14.74 -9.14
C HIS A 123 -0.44 13.91 -10.16
N ASP A 124 0.38 14.56 -11.01
CA ASP A 124 1.12 13.86 -12.08
C ASP A 124 2.30 13.03 -11.56
N ASP A 125 3.01 13.48 -10.52
CA ASP A 125 4.12 12.74 -9.89
C ASP A 125 3.69 11.62 -8.91
N VAL A 126 2.41 11.23 -8.91
CA VAL A 126 1.91 10.08 -8.15
C VAL A 126 1.67 8.92 -9.12
N ASP A 127 2.35 7.80 -8.90
CA ASP A 127 2.35 6.65 -9.81
C ASP A 127 1.15 5.71 -9.57
N ALA A 128 0.62 5.68 -8.35
CA ALA A 128 -0.59 4.94 -8.01
C ALA A 128 -1.37 5.55 -6.83
N VAL A 129 -2.68 5.31 -6.79
CA VAL A 129 -3.55 5.71 -5.67
C VAL A 129 -4.32 4.51 -5.14
N TRP A 130 -4.21 4.28 -3.84
CA TRP A 130 -4.99 3.29 -3.09
C TRP A 130 -6.03 4.03 -2.26
N TYR A 131 -7.31 3.72 -2.43
CA TYR A 131 -8.40 4.41 -1.77
C TYR A 131 -9.35 3.42 -1.08
N PHE A 132 -9.53 3.60 0.22
CA PHE A 132 -10.38 2.77 1.06
C PHE A 132 -11.38 3.66 1.78
N GLY A 133 -12.62 3.68 1.30
CA GLY A 133 -13.61 4.64 1.79
C GLY A 133 -14.97 4.52 1.13
N SER A 134 -15.59 5.65 0.82
CA SER A 134 -16.92 5.69 0.21
C SER A 134 -16.89 5.35 -1.28
N ARG A 135 -17.98 4.75 -1.81
CA ARG A 135 -18.14 4.52 -3.26
C ARG A 135 -18.02 5.80 -4.08
N VAL A 136 -18.54 6.91 -3.55
CA VAL A 136 -18.48 8.23 -4.21
C VAL A 136 -17.03 8.70 -4.35
N GLY A 137 -16.23 8.59 -3.29
CA GLY A 137 -14.81 8.96 -3.36
C GLY A 137 -14.00 8.01 -4.23
N ALA A 138 -14.33 6.70 -4.25
CA ALA A 138 -13.70 5.74 -5.16
C ALA A 138 -13.90 6.14 -6.62
N THR A 139 -15.14 6.44 -7.01
CA THR A 139 -15.45 6.92 -8.37
C THR A 139 -14.77 8.25 -8.69
N ALA A 140 -14.65 9.15 -7.71
CA ALA A 140 -13.94 10.42 -7.90
C ALA A 140 -12.44 10.21 -8.15
N VAL A 141 -11.80 9.32 -7.39
CA VAL A 141 -10.38 8.95 -7.53
C VAL A 141 -10.11 8.30 -8.89
N GLU A 142 -10.94 7.33 -9.31
CA GLU A 142 -10.79 6.67 -10.62
C GLU A 142 -10.99 7.64 -11.78
N LYS A 143 -11.88 8.62 -11.63
CA LYS A 143 -12.09 9.65 -12.66
C LYS A 143 -10.90 10.61 -12.74
N ALA A 144 -10.37 11.03 -11.60
CA ALA A 144 -9.21 11.91 -11.48
C ALA A 144 -7.93 11.26 -12.04
N SER A 145 -7.72 9.97 -11.75
CA SER A 145 -6.52 9.23 -12.20
C SER A 145 -6.39 9.08 -13.71
N ALA A 146 -7.45 9.34 -14.48
CA ALA A 146 -7.46 9.21 -15.93
C ALA A 146 -6.48 10.18 -16.64
N ALA A 147 -6.09 11.29 -15.98
CA ALA A 147 -5.22 12.30 -16.58
C ALA A 147 -3.82 11.76 -16.96
N ASN A 148 -3.20 10.97 -16.07
CA ASN A 148 -1.88 10.34 -16.31
C ASN A 148 -1.95 8.80 -16.34
N LEU A 149 -3.15 8.22 -16.29
CA LEU A 149 -3.40 6.77 -16.25
C LEU A 149 -2.70 6.05 -15.08
N LYS A 150 -2.45 6.75 -13.96
CA LYS A 150 -1.91 6.15 -12.74
C LYS A 150 -2.78 4.98 -12.28
N ARG A 151 -2.16 3.96 -11.69
CA ARG A 151 -2.87 2.77 -11.22
C ARG A 151 -3.77 3.13 -10.03
N THR A 152 -5.01 2.67 -10.04
CA THR A 152 -5.91 2.81 -8.89
C THR A 152 -6.24 1.47 -8.26
N TRP A 153 -6.35 1.48 -6.93
CA TRP A 153 -6.97 0.40 -6.18
C TRP A 153 -7.99 0.98 -5.21
N THR A 154 -9.26 0.81 -5.52
CA THR A 154 -10.36 1.33 -4.72
C THR A 154 -11.14 0.21 -4.05
N GLU A 155 -11.46 0.38 -2.77
CA GLU A 155 -12.30 -0.52 -1.98
C GLU A 155 -13.34 0.32 -1.22
N TRP A 156 -14.61 -0.08 -1.30
CA TRP A 156 -15.73 0.65 -0.66
C TRP A 156 -16.80 -0.26 -0.04
N THR A 157 -16.61 -1.58 -0.13
CA THR A 157 -17.50 -2.60 0.44
C THR A 157 -17.14 -2.96 1.87
N GLY A 158 -16.00 -2.49 2.36
CA GLY A 158 -15.46 -2.84 3.66
C GLY A 158 -14.56 -4.07 3.57
N ARG A 159 -13.54 -4.10 4.41
CA ARG A 159 -12.56 -5.18 4.50
C ARG A 159 -12.45 -5.65 5.94
N GLU A 160 -12.43 -6.98 6.11
CA GLU A 160 -12.15 -7.61 7.40
C GLU A 160 -10.64 -7.51 7.71
N TRP A 161 -10.22 -6.40 8.32
CA TRP A 161 -8.79 -6.11 8.55
C TRP A 161 -8.10 -7.08 9.51
N LEU A 162 -8.87 -7.65 10.44
CA LEU A 162 -8.39 -8.62 11.43
C LEU A 162 -8.20 -10.03 10.85
N ASP A 163 -8.88 -10.39 9.75
CA ASP A 163 -8.65 -11.66 9.06
C ASP A 163 -7.39 -11.52 8.20
N PRO A 164 -6.30 -12.26 8.47
CA PRO A 164 -5.09 -12.16 7.68
C PRO A 164 -5.30 -12.47 6.19
N ARG A 165 -6.31 -13.29 5.84
CA ARG A 165 -6.63 -13.61 4.44
C ARG A 165 -7.18 -12.42 3.67
N ALA A 166 -7.80 -11.47 4.37
CA ALA A 166 -8.37 -10.27 3.79
C ALA A 166 -7.48 -9.05 4.05
N GLY A 167 -6.90 -8.91 5.23
CA GLY A 167 -6.09 -7.77 5.62
C GLY A 167 -4.70 -7.74 5.01
N GLU A 168 -4.07 -8.89 4.76
CA GLU A 168 -2.68 -8.99 4.29
C GLU A 168 -2.47 -10.00 3.17
N GLY A 169 -1.20 -10.12 2.75
CA GLY A 169 -0.75 -11.20 1.89
C GLY A 169 -0.46 -10.75 0.47
N ARG A 170 -0.53 -11.71 -0.45
CA ARG A 170 0.01 -11.56 -1.80
C ARG A 170 -0.75 -10.58 -2.69
N ASP A 171 -2.04 -10.32 -2.44
CA ASP A 171 -2.79 -9.32 -3.22
C ASP A 171 -2.20 -7.91 -3.02
N PHE A 172 -1.85 -7.56 -1.78
CA PHE A 172 -1.22 -6.28 -1.47
C PHE A 172 0.15 -6.15 -2.14
N LEU A 173 1.00 -7.18 -2.04
CA LEU A 173 2.31 -7.21 -2.70
C LEU A 173 2.17 -7.09 -4.22
N ARG A 174 1.25 -7.85 -4.83
CA ARG A 174 0.99 -7.81 -6.27
C ARG A 174 0.56 -6.42 -6.75
N ARG A 175 -0.22 -5.72 -5.91
CA ARG A 175 -0.67 -4.34 -6.16
C ARG A 175 0.40 -3.30 -5.89
N ALA A 176 1.44 -3.62 -5.12
CA ALA A 176 2.55 -2.75 -4.76
C ALA A 176 3.73 -2.81 -5.73
N VAL A 177 3.74 -3.77 -6.66
CA VAL A 177 4.81 -3.93 -7.66
C VAL A 177 4.29 -3.80 -9.09
N GLN A 178 5.20 -3.53 -10.01
CA GLN A 178 5.05 -3.73 -11.45
C GLN A 178 5.94 -4.88 -11.92
N VAL A 179 5.55 -5.53 -13.01
CA VAL A 179 6.34 -6.63 -13.59
C VAL A 179 7.10 -6.10 -14.79
N LYS A 180 8.42 -6.19 -14.73
CA LYS A 180 9.31 -5.88 -15.85
C LYS A 180 9.89 -7.15 -16.40
N ASN A 181 9.61 -7.43 -17.66
CA ASN A 181 10.13 -8.59 -18.37
C ASN A 181 11.48 -8.25 -18.99
N ILE A 182 12.53 -8.92 -18.55
CA ILE A 182 13.90 -8.78 -19.05
C ILE A 182 14.23 -10.02 -19.88
N TRP A 183 14.44 -9.82 -21.18
CA TRP A 183 14.78 -10.90 -22.10
C TRP A 183 16.29 -11.01 -22.20
N ILE A 184 16.82 -12.18 -21.84
CA ILE A 184 18.26 -12.44 -21.88
C ILE A 184 18.57 -13.66 -22.73
N PRO A 185 19.72 -13.67 -23.43
CA PRO A 185 20.24 -14.89 -24.00
C PRO A 185 20.43 -15.95 -22.90
N TYR A 186 19.98 -17.15 -23.19
CA TYR A 186 20.14 -18.31 -22.32
C TYR A 186 20.42 -19.51 -23.23
N GLY A 187 21.48 -20.25 -22.93
CA GLY A 187 21.86 -21.45 -23.64
C GLY A 187 21.46 -22.64 -22.78
N GLU A 188 20.42 -23.35 -23.19
CA GLU A 188 20.33 -24.78 -22.89
C GLU A 188 21.14 -25.57 -23.91
#